data_AF-A0A142FP97-F1
#
_entry.id   AF-A0A142FP97-F1
#
_cell.length_a   1.000
_cell.length_b   1.000
_cell.length_c   1.000
_cell.angle_alpha   90.00
_cell.angle_beta   90.00
_cell.angle_gamma   90.00
#
_symmetry.space_group_name_H-M   'P 1'
#
loop_
_entity.id
_entity.type
_entity.pdbx_description
1 polymer ?
#
loop_
_entity_poly.entity_id
_entity_poly.type
_entity_poly.pdbx_seq_one_letter_code
_entity_poly.pdbx_strand_id
1 'polypeptide(L)'
;MSEELLTSMAEVTIVASLVVGVILMFLMVTLFFRKTEEVERRIATPGKKLDEVRIIWRNGPLGRWMRVGHVYAFFAFRNLPRIGPRIESRMGDEKEPLPLSLKLWVILPFTVYAILMFLFFFSGWYLGMFN
;
A
#
# COMPACT_ATOMS: atom_id res chain seq x y z
N MET A 1 31.52 -9.50 8.40
CA MET A 1 30.31 -10.03 9.07
C MET A 1 30.33 -11.54 8.87
N SER A 2 30.13 -12.34 9.93
CA SER A 2 30.14 -13.81 9.79
C SER A 2 28.84 -14.31 9.16
N GLU A 3 28.90 -15.45 8.47
CA GLU A 3 27.72 -16.11 7.88
C GLU A 3 26.65 -16.49 8.91
N GLU A 4 27.09 -16.88 10.10
CA GLU A 4 26.21 -17.18 11.23
C GLU A 4 25.41 -15.94 11.67
N LEU A 5 26.06 -14.78 11.74
CA LEU A 5 25.40 -13.52 12.08
C LEU A 5 24.41 -13.08 10.99
N LEU A 6 24.76 -13.24 9.71
CA LEU A 6 23.88 -12.95 8.58
C LEU A 6 22.62 -13.82 8.61
N THR A 7 22.77 -15.11 8.88
CA THR A 7 21.67 -16.07 9.00
C THR A 7 20.73 -15.66 10.13
N SER A 8 21.26 -15.40 11.34
CA SER A 8 20.43 -14.95 12.46
C SER A 8 19.71 -13.62 12.20
N MET A 9 20.37 -12.66 11.52
CA MET A 9 19.74 -11.40 11.13
C MET A 9 18.59 -11.63 10.14
N ALA A 10 18.76 -12.53 9.17
CA ALA A 10 17.72 -12.86 8.20
C ALA A 10 16.50 -13.53 8.88
N GLU A 11 16.72 -14.48 9.79
CA GLU A 11 15.65 -15.13 10.56
C GLU A 11 14.81 -14.12 11.37
N VAL A 12 15.48 -13.24 12.13
CA VAL A 12 14.82 -12.19 12.91
C VAL A 12 14.05 -11.24 11.99
N THR A 13 14.65 -10.88 10.85
CA THR A 13 14.03 -9.98 9.87
C THR A 13 12.75 -10.58 9.29
N ILE A 14 12.71 -11.89 9.02
CA ILE A 14 11.53 -12.59 8.49
C ILE A 14 10.39 -12.51 9.50
N VAL A 15 10.63 -12.93 10.74
CA VAL A 15 9.60 -12.97 11.78
C VAL A 15 9.10 -11.57 12.08
N ALA A 16 10.00 -10.62 12.28
CA ALA A 16 9.65 -9.23 12.56
C ALA A 16 8.86 -8.59 11.41
N SER A 17 9.32 -8.77 10.17
CA SER A 17 8.67 -8.17 9.00
C SER A 17 7.28 -8.75 8.73
N LEU A 18 7.09 -10.06 8.94
CA LEU A 18 5.79 -10.71 8.80
C LEU A 18 4.81 -10.21 9.87
N VAL A 19 5.22 -10.25 11.15
CA VAL A 19 4.35 -9.88 12.27
C VAL A 19 3.92 -8.41 12.15
N VAL A 20 4.90 -7.51 11.96
CA VAL A 20 4.61 -6.07 11.83
C VAL A 20 3.81 -5.81 10.55
N GLY A 21 4.12 -6.47 9.45
CA GLY A 21 3.40 -6.34 8.19
C GLY A 21 1.93 -6.75 8.30
N VAL A 22 1.63 -7.88 8.94
CA VAL A 22 0.26 -8.35 9.18
C VAL A 22 -0.50 -7.38 10.09
N ILE A 23 0.12 -6.92 11.18
CA ILE A 23 -0.49 -5.90 12.07
C ILE A 23 -0.82 -4.64 11.27
N LEU A 24 0.12 -4.16 10.46
CA LEU A 24 -0.06 -2.94 9.67
C LEU A 24 -1.14 -3.11 8.61
N MET A 25 -1.25 -4.29 7.97
CA MET A 25 -2.34 -4.65 7.08
C MET A 25 -3.69 -4.55 7.80
N PHE A 26 -3.82 -5.15 9.00
CA PHE A 26 -5.03 -5.08 9.80
C PHE A 26 -5.39 -3.63 10.16
N LEU A 27 -4.42 -2.82 10.59
CA LEU A 27 -4.63 -1.41 10.92
C LEU A 27 -5.11 -0.61 9.70
N MET A 28 -4.55 -0.87 8.52
CA MET A 28 -4.94 -0.21 7.26
C MET A 28 -6.40 -0.53 6.87
N VAL A 29 -6.83 -1.78 6.98
CA VAL A 29 -8.20 -2.18 6.61
C VAL A 29 -9.25 -1.89 7.70
N THR A 30 -8.82 -1.60 8.93
CA THR A 30 -9.73 -1.32 10.06
C THR A 30 -9.70 0.15 10.48
N LEU A 31 -8.69 0.56 11.23
CA LEU A 31 -8.62 1.86 11.88
C LEU A 31 -8.32 3.00 10.90
N PHE A 32 -7.36 2.79 10.00
CA PHE A 32 -6.93 3.83 9.05
C PHE A 32 -7.82 3.91 7.83
N PHE A 33 -8.71 2.93 7.62
CA PHE A 33 -9.56 2.87 6.44
C PHE A 33 -10.43 4.12 6.26
N ARG A 34 -10.88 4.74 7.36
CA ARG A 34 -11.66 5.99 7.32
C ARG A 34 -10.91 7.12 6.60
N LYS A 35 -9.58 7.17 6.71
CA LYS A 35 -8.73 8.14 6.00
C LYS A 35 -8.65 7.83 4.51
N THR A 36 -8.55 6.55 4.16
CA THR A 36 -8.65 6.10 2.76
C THR A 36 -9.99 6.50 2.14
N GLU A 37 -11.12 6.29 2.84
CA GLU A 37 -12.42 6.72 2.35
C GLU A 37 -12.56 8.24 2.20
N GLU A 38 -11.90 9.01 3.07
CA GLU A 38 -11.85 10.46 2.97
C GLU A 38 -11.09 10.90 1.72
N VAL A 39 -9.96 10.25 1.42
CA VAL A 39 -9.22 10.48 0.18
C VAL A 39 -10.05 10.10 -1.04
N GLU A 40 -10.59 8.89 -1.08
CA GLU A 40 -11.38 8.39 -2.22
C GLU A 40 -12.54 9.32 -2.53
N ARG A 41 -13.27 9.81 -1.52
CA ARG A 41 -14.37 10.76 -1.75
C ARG A 41 -13.96 12.04 -2.47
N ARG A 42 -12.70 12.44 -2.34
CA ARG A 42 -12.17 13.68 -2.92
C ARG A 42 -11.50 13.47 -4.29
N ILE A 43 -11.03 12.25 -4.58
CA ILE A 43 -10.31 11.93 -5.84
C ILE A 43 -11.10 11.02 -6.81
N ALA A 44 -12.07 10.25 -6.30
CA ALA A 44 -12.89 9.38 -7.12
C ALA A 44 -13.87 10.24 -7.94
N THR A 45 -13.61 10.30 -9.24
CA THR A 45 -14.47 10.99 -10.20
C THR A 45 -15.37 9.94 -10.87
N PRO A 46 -16.68 10.22 -11.07
CA PRO A 46 -17.60 9.28 -11.70
C PRO A 46 -17.05 8.76 -13.04
N GLY A 47 -17.06 7.43 -13.23
CA GLY A 47 -16.61 6.78 -14.46
C GLY A 47 -15.09 6.57 -14.58
N LYS A 48 -14.30 6.83 -13.54
CA LYS A 48 -12.87 6.48 -13.46
C LYS A 48 -12.62 5.28 -12.54
N LYS A 49 -11.45 4.64 -12.64
CA LYS A 49 -11.16 3.38 -11.93
C LYS A 49 -11.33 3.45 -10.41
N LEU A 50 -11.06 4.58 -9.75
CA LEU A 50 -11.24 4.68 -8.30
C LEU A 50 -12.72 4.65 -7.89
N ASP A 51 -13.61 5.15 -8.75
CA ASP A 51 -15.06 5.06 -8.54
C ASP A 51 -15.56 3.62 -8.79
N GLU A 52 -15.09 2.98 -9.86
CA GLU A 52 -15.37 1.56 -10.13
C GLU A 52 -14.90 0.65 -8.98
N VAL A 53 -13.67 0.85 -8.50
CA VAL A 53 -13.09 0.05 -7.41
C VAL A 53 -13.90 0.24 -6.13
N ARG A 54 -14.36 1.46 -5.83
CA ARG A 54 -15.25 1.74 -4.69
C ARG A 54 -16.58 0.98 -4.79
N ILE A 55 -17.18 0.92 -5.99
CA ILE A 55 -18.46 0.24 -6.23
C ILE A 55 -18.29 -1.29 -6.18
N ILE A 56 -17.26 -1.82 -6.83
CA ILE A 56 -17.01 -3.27 -6.96
C ILE A 56 -16.62 -3.88 -5.62
N TRP A 57 -15.66 -3.27 -4.92
CA TRP A 57 -15.01 -3.91 -3.78
C TRP A 57 -15.76 -3.73 -2.45
N ARG A 58 -16.82 -2.90 -2.41
CA ARG A 58 -17.65 -2.65 -1.22
C ARG A 58 -16.78 -2.41 0.05
N ASN A 59 -17.32 -2.69 1.24
CA ASN A 59 -16.67 -2.41 2.54
C ASN A 59 -16.18 -3.66 3.28
N GLY A 60 -16.06 -4.82 2.60
CA GLY A 60 -15.51 -6.04 3.19
C GLY A 60 -13.97 -5.98 3.34
N PRO A 61 -13.34 -6.81 4.19
CA PRO A 61 -11.90 -6.72 4.49
C PRO A 61 -11.00 -6.76 3.25
N LEU A 62 -11.24 -7.71 2.33
CA LEU A 62 -10.52 -7.80 1.06
C LEU A 62 -10.76 -6.58 0.16
N GLY A 63 -11.99 -6.06 0.17
CA GLY A 63 -12.32 -4.88 -0.61
C GLY A 63 -11.66 -3.60 -0.10
N ARG A 64 -11.58 -3.45 1.22
CA ARG A 64 -10.84 -2.36 1.87
C ARG A 64 -9.36 -2.43 1.53
N TRP A 65 -8.78 -3.63 1.52
CA TRP A 65 -7.41 -3.84 1.10
C TRP A 65 -7.16 -3.39 -0.34
N MET A 66 -8.01 -3.84 -1.27
CA MET A 66 -7.92 -3.45 -2.68
C MET A 66 -8.06 -1.94 -2.87
N ARG A 67 -8.97 -1.30 -2.15
CA ARG A 67 -9.16 0.16 -2.15
C ARG A 67 -7.94 0.92 -1.66
N VAL A 68 -7.36 0.53 -0.52
CA VAL A 68 -6.12 1.12 0.00
C VAL A 68 -4.99 1.02 -1.05
N GLY A 69 -4.82 -0.14 -1.67
CA GLY A 69 -3.79 -0.35 -2.70
C GLY A 69 -3.99 0.54 -3.94
N HIS A 70 -5.23 0.74 -4.40
CA HIS A 70 -5.50 1.61 -5.55
C HIS A 70 -5.27 3.09 -5.24
N VAL A 71 -5.65 3.55 -4.04
CA VAL A 71 -5.36 4.91 -3.60
C VAL A 71 -3.86 5.15 -3.47
N TYR A 72 -3.12 4.18 -2.93
CA TYR A 72 -1.66 4.23 -2.89
C TYR A 72 -1.07 4.32 -4.30
N ALA A 73 -1.49 3.45 -5.22
CA ALA A 73 -1.01 3.43 -6.59
C ALA A 73 -1.26 4.77 -7.30
N PHE A 74 -2.41 5.40 -7.07
CA PHE A 74 -2.69 6.74 -7.58
C PHE A 74 -1.62 7.73 -7.14
N PHE A 75 -1.32 7.85 -5.83
CA PHE A 75 -0.31 8.81 -5.37
C PHE A 75 1.12 8.44 -5.75
N ALA A 76 1.48 7.16 -5.69
CA ALA A 76 2.84 6.70 -5.95
C ALA A 76 3.22 6.86 -7.42
N PHE A 77 2.29 6.57 -8.34
CA PHE A 77 2.62 6.50 -9.76
C PHE A 77 2.19 7.72 -10.58
N ARG A 78 1.29 8.59 -10.07
CA ARG A 78 0.85 9.80 -10.81
C ARG A 78 1.97 10.81 -11.07
N ASN A 79 3.00 10.85 -10.23
CA ASN A 79 4.12 11.79 -10.38
C ASN A 79 5.23 11.23 -11.29
N LEU A 80 5.07 10.04 -11.87
CA LEU A 80 6.07 9.45 -12.75
C LEU A 80 6.00 10.05 -14.16
N PRO A 81 7.12 10.47 -14.76
CA PRO A 81 7.13 11.26 -16.00
C PRO A 81 6.52 10.56 -17.22
N ARG A 82 6.50 9.21 -17.25
CA ARG A 82 5.99 8.43 -18.40
C ARG A 82 4.62 7.79 -18.17
N ILE A 83 4.28 7.48 -16.92
CA ILE A 83 3.09 6.70 -16.54
C ILE A 83 2.06 7.59 -15.84
N GLY A 84 2.51 8.70 -15.24
CA GLY A 84 1.70 9.62 -14.45
C GLY A 84 0.49 10.18 -15.19
N PRO A 85 0.64 10.79 -16.37
CA PRO A 85 -0.49 11.31 -17.15
C PRO A 85 -1.52 10.23 -17.55
N ARG A 86 -1.06 8.99 -17.75
CA ARG A 86 -1.93 7.85 -18.07
C ARG A 86 -2.70 7.33 -16.84
N ILE A 87 -2.11 7.46 -15.66
CA ILE A 87 -2.74 7.06 -14.39
C ILE A 87 -3.73 8.11 -13.93
N GLU A 88 -3.37 9.40 -13.99
CA GLU A 88 -4.25 10.51 -13.66
C GLU A 88 -5.51 10.52 -14.54
N SER A 89 -5.33 10.35 -15.85
CA SER A 89 -6.48 10.28 -16.77
C SER A 89 -7.42 9.09 -16.53
N ARG A 90 -6.93 7.98 -15.97
CA ARG A 90 -7.71 6.72 -15.82
C ARG A 90 -8.19 6.43 -14.40
N MET A 91 -7.47 6.87 -13.37
CA MET A 91 -7.76 6.50 -11.98
C MET A 91 -8.70 7.47 -11.28
N GLY A 92 -8.45 8.77 -11.40
CA GLY A 92 -9.21 9.82 -10.71
C GLY A 92 -8.54 11.18 -10.90
N ASP A 93 -9.23 12.26 -10.57
CA ASP A 93 -8.66 13.61 -10.61
C ASP A 93 -8.55 14.18 -9.19
N GLU A 94 -7.42 14.77 -8.88
CA GLU A 94 -7.28 15.64 -7.71
C GLU A 94 -7.69 17.07 -8.12
N LYS A 95 -9.01 17.33 -8.25
CA LYS A 95 -9.52 18.65 -8.64
C LYS A 95 -9.13 19.74 -7.63
N GLU A 96 -9.01 19.37 -6.36
CA GLU A 96 -8.51 20.22 -5.28
C GLU A 96 -7.31 19.54 -4.61
N PRO A 97 -6.22 20.28 -4.33
CA PRO A 97 -5.04 19.71 -3.69
C PRO A 97 -5.41 19.21 -2.28
N LEU A 98 -5.23 17.92 -2.06
CA LEU A 98 -5.43 17.28 -0.76
C LEU A 98 -4.35 17.73 0.22
N PRO A 99 -4.71 17.87 1.51
CA PRO A 99 -3.74 18.19 2.54
C PRO A 99 -2.66 17.09 2.61
N LEU A 100 -1.40 17.51 2.72
CA LEU A 100 -0.24 16.59 2.74
C LEU A 100 -0.37 15.55 3.85
N SER A 101 -0.91 15.93 5.00
CA SER A 101 -1.16 15.01 6.12
C SER A 101 -2.04 13.83 5.70
N LEU A 102 -3.11 14.08 4.94
CA LEU A 102 -4.02 13.03 4.49
C LEU A 102 -3.36 12.12 3.44
N LYS A 103 -2.52 12.68 2.55
CA LYS A 103 -1.70 11.89 1.62
C LYS A 103 -0.74 10.98 2.38
N LEU A 104 -0.01 11.51 3.36
CA LEU A 104 0.95 10.76 4.18
C LEU A 104 0.26 9.64 4.96
N TRP A 105 -0.94 9.87 5.49
CA TRP A 105 -1.71 8.84 6.21
C TRP A 105 -2.06 7.61 5.36
N VAL A 106 -2.15 7.75 4.03
CA VAL A 106 -2.41 6.61 3.13
C VAL A 106 -1.12 6.05 2.55
N ILE A 107 -0.17 6.92 2.21
CA ILE A 107 1.09 6.52 1.57
C ILE A 107 1.99 5.80 2.58
N LEU A 108 2.21 6.39 3.76
CA LEU A 108 3.20 5.90 4.71
C LEU A 108 2.91 4.47 5.20
N PRO A 109 1.70 4.11 5.66
CA PRO A 109 1.44 2.75 6.13
C PRO A 109 1.60 1.72 5.03
N PHE A 110 1.19 2.04 3.81
CA PHE A 110 1.29 1.11 2.69
C PHE A 110 2.74 0.95 2.20
N THR A 111 3.53 2.03 2.18
CA THR A 111 4.96 1.96 1.85
C THR A 111 5.73 1.13 2.88
N VAL A 112 5.50 1.36 4.17
CA VAL A 112 6.13 0.57 5.24
C VAL A 112 5.74 -0.90 5.10
N TYR A 113 4.45 -1.20 4.88
CA TYR A 113 3.99 -2.56 4.61
C TYR A 113 4.71 -3.20 3.41
N ALA A 114 4.82 -2.47 2.29
CA ALA A 114 5.48 -2.97 1.08
C ALA A 114 6.96 -3.28 1.32
N ILE A 115 7.67 -2.43 2.08
CA ILE A 115 9.07 -2.65 2.47
C ILE A 115 9.18 -3.89 3.36
N LEU A 116 8.30 -4.06 4.36
CA LEU A 116 8.31 -5.23 5.23
C LEU A 116 8.05 -6.52 4.44
N MET A 117 7.10 -6.51 3.50
CA MET A 117 6.86 -7.67 2.63
C MET A 117 8.07 -7.97 1.75
N PHE A 118 8.71 -6.93 1.19
CA PHE A 118 9.94 -7.10 0.43
C PHE A 118 11.04 -7.72 1.30
N LEU A 119 11.25 -7.23 2.52
CA LEU A 119 12.25 -7.78 3.46
C LEU A 119 11.94 -9.23 3.84
N PHE A 120 10.67 -9.56 4.07
CA PHE A 120 10.23 -10.93 4.35
C PHE A 120 10.59 -11.88 3.19
N PHE A 121 10.18 -11.54 1.96
CA PHE A 121 10.46 -12.38 0.79
C PHE A 121 11.94 -12.45 0.47
N PHE A 122 12.66 -11.33 0.55
CA PHE A 122 14.10 -11.27 0.28
C PHE A 122 14.90 -12.10 1.29
N SER A 123 14.58 -11.96 2.59
CA SER A 123 15.26 -12.72 3.64
C SER A 123 14.93 -14.21 3.55
N GLY A 124 13.68 -14.57 3.22
CA GLY A 124 13.33 -15.98 3.05
C GLY A 124 13.92 -16.63 1.80
N TRP A 125 14.10 -15.86 0.73
CA TRP A 125 14.88 -16.30 -0.44
C TRP A 125 16.36 -16.49 -0.08
N TYR A 126 16.95 -15.56 0.69
CA TYR A 126 18.33 -15.66 1.18
C TYR A 126 18.55 -16.94 2.01
N LEU A 127 17.60 -17.31 2.86
CA LEU A 127 17.64 -18.54 3.65
C LEU A 127 17.26 -19.81 2.86
N GLY A 128 16.93 -19.69 1.57
CA GLY A 128 16.57 -20.83 0.73
C GLY A 128 15.21 -21.45 1.03
N MET A 129 14.29 -20.75 1.71
CA MET A 129 12.96 -21.29 2.06
C MET A 129 11.98 -21.36 0.87
N PHE A 130 12.29 -20.69 -0.24
CA PHE A 130 11.40 -20.57 -1.40
C PHE A 130 11.96 -21.24 -2.68
N ASN A 131 13.04 -22.00 -2.55
CA ASN A 131 13.71 -22.72 -3.65
C ASN A 131 13.56 -24.23 -3.49
#